data_AF-A0A402C7N8-F1
#
_entry.id   AF-A0A402C7N8-F1
#
_cell.length_a   1.000
_cell.length_b   1.000
_cell.length_c   1.000
_cell.angle_alpha   90.00
_cell.angle_beta   90.00
_cell.angle_gamma   90.00
#
_symmetry.space_group_name_H-M   'P 1'
#
loop_
_entity.id
_entity.type
_entity.pdbx_description
1 polymer ?
#
loop_
_entity_poly.entity_id
_entity_poly.type
_entity_poly.pdbx_seq_one_letter_code
_entity_poly.pdbx_strand_id
1 'polypeptide(L)'
;MTTSDPATDTLHSRLRRLRAAWRRKLDPSEQSAVVSWAAFTATFAGVRALTHWIRRGHGPAGGGMSLHGRHFHHYNLGIAALAAVGAVAVRGSEKQRRHPTVPISYGVGTALIVDELALLLDLEDVYWAKEGRTSVDAAVVIIGLGGLMTAGFEFWPAAQRALTDPT
;
A
#
# COMPACT_ATOMS: atom_id res chain seq x y z
N MET A 1 -14.34 -12.72 40.05
CA MET A 1 -14.87 -13.58 38.97
C MET A 1 -15.35 -12.66 37.87
N THR A 2 -14.48 -12.31 36.92
CA THR A 2 -14.79 -11.40 35.81
C THR A 2 -15.46 -12.21 34.70
N THR A 3 -16.77 -12.05 34.53
CA THR A 3 -17.52 -12.63 33.41
C THR A 3 -17.05 -11.95 32.12
N SER A 4 -16.36 -12.68 31.24
CA SER A 4 -16.06 -12.22 29.90
C SER A 4 -17.36 -12.05 29.12
N ASP A 5 -17.51 -10.90 28.46
CA ASP A 5 -18.71 -10.58 27.68
C ASP A 5 -18.80 -11.53 26.46
N PRO A 6 -19.89 -12.30 26.30
CA PRO A 6 -20.04 -13.29 25.23
C PRO A 6 -19.87 -12.68 23.82
N ALA A 7 -20.18 -11.39 23.64
CA ALA A 7 -19.93 -10.71 22.37
C ALA A 7 -18.42 -10.61 22.04
N THR A 8 -17.58 -10.32 23.03
CA THR A 8 -16.12 -10.22 22.85
C THR A 8 -15.45 -11.57 22.58
N ASP A 9 -15.95 -12.65 23.15
CA ASP A 9 -15.44 -14.01 22.92
C ASP A 9 -15.67 -14.48 21.46
N THR A 10 -16.79 -14.07 20.86
CA THR A 10 -17.10 -14.44 19.46
C THR A 10 -16.20 -13.74 18.45
N LEU A 11 -15.93 -12.44 18.58
CA LEU A 11 -15.03 -11.67 17.72
C LEU A 11 -13.60 -12.20 17.78
N HIS A 12 -13.11 -12.44 19.00
CA HIS A 12 -11.76 -12.96 19.19
C HIS A 12 -11.60 -14.37 18.57
N SER A 13 -12.63 -15.23 18.68
CA SER A 13 -12.65 -16.53 18.00
C SER A 13 -12.62 -16.42 16.47
N ARG A 14 -13.38 -15.47 15.88
CA ARG A 14 -13.42 -15.23 14.43
C ARG A 14 -12.07 -14.73 13.91
N LEU A 15 -11.44 -13.78 14.62
CA LEU A 15 -10.11 -13.27 14.28
C LEU A 15 -9.04 -14.35 14.36
N ARG A 16 -9.10 -15.25 15.35
CA ARG A 16 -8.19 -16.40 15.43
C ARG A 16 -8.36 -17.34 14.24
N ARG A 17 -9.60 -17.68 13.87
CA ARG A 17 -9.88 -18.52 12.68
C ARG A 17 -9.38 -17.87 11.39
N LEU A 18 -9.61 -16.57 11.22
CA LEU A 18 -9.13 -15.82 10.06
C LEU A 18 -7.59 -15.80 10.01
N ARG A 19 -6.92 -15.48 11.12
CA ARG A 19 -5.45 -15.51 11.19
C ARG A 19 -4.88 -16.90 10.93
N ALA A 20 -5.55 -17.94 11.41
CA ALA A 20 -5.16 -19.33 11.15
C ALA A 20 -5.37 -19.71 9.67
N ALA A 21 -6.44 -19.24 9.02
CA ALA A 21 -6.64 -19.43 7.59
C ALA A 21 -5.54 -18.70 6.79
N TRP A 22 -5.30 -17.43 7.09
CA TRP A 22 -4.25 -16.59 6.49
C TRP A 22 -2.88 -17.28 6.50
N ARG A 23 -2.42 -17.72 7.67
CA ARG A 23 -1.10 -18.36 7.81
C ARG A 23 -0.99 -19.73 7.16
N ARG A 24 -2.11 -20.43 6.96
CA ARG A 24 -2.14 -21.76 6.36
C ARG A 24 -2.28 -21.72 4.84
N LYS A 25 -2.98 -20.70 4.32
CA LYS A 25 -3.32 -20.58 2.90
C LYS A 25 -2.34 -19.76 2.10
N LEU A 26 -1.64 -18.83 2.74
CA LEU A 26 -0.68 -17.95 2.07
C LEU A 26 0.73 -18.24 2.54
N ASP A 27 1.66 -18.35 1.62
CA ASP A 27 3.09 -18.38 1.92
C ASP A 27 3.60 -17.00 2.41
N PRO A 28 4.79 -16.90 3.02
CA PRO A 28 5.29 -15.64 3.55
C PRO A 28 5.43 -14.51 2.52
N SER A 29 5.67 -14.83 1.25
CA SER A 29 5.80 -13.86 0.16
C SER A 29 4.43 -13.34 -0.29
N GLU A 30 3.44 -14.24 -0.42
CA GLU A 30 2.06 -13.90 -0.71
C GLU A 30 1.45 -13.03 0.40
N GLN A 31 1.70 -13.38 1.67
CA GLN A 31 1.30 -12.56 2.81
C GLN A 31 1.89 -11.15 2.73
N SER A 32 3.18 -11.06 2.37
CA SER A 32 3.87 -9.77 2.23
C SER A 32 3.27 -8.95 1.08
N ALA A 33 2.95 -9.59 -0.05
CA ALA A 33 2.32 -8.93 -1.19
C ALA A 33 0.93 -8.38 -0.85
N VAL A 34 0.07 -9.15 -0.17
CA VAL A 34 -1.24 -8.67 0.26
C VAL A 34 -1.11 -7.53 1.27
N VAL A 35 -0.20 -7.64 2.24
CA VAL A 35 0.03 -6.58 3.23
C VAL A 35 0.52 -5.30 2.56
N SER A 36 1.47 -5.39 1.61
CA SER A 36 1.93 -4.25 0.83
C SER A 36 0.82 -3.61 0.00
N TRP A 37 0.02 -4.41 -0.71
CA TRP A 37 -1.10 -3.93 -1.50
C TRP A 37 -2.18 -3.27 -0.63
N ALA A 38 -2.51 -3.86 0.51
CA ALA A 38 -3.47 -3.30 1.45
C ALA A 38 -2.96 -1.99 2.08
N ALA A 39 -1.69 -1.95 2.49
CA ALA A 39 -1.06 -0.74 3.01
C ALA A 39 -1.03 0.38 1.95
N PHE A 40 -0.65 0.05 0.72
CA PHE A 40 -0.70 0.98 -0.41
C PHE A 40 -2.10 1.57 -0.59
N THR A 41 -3.11 0.70 -0.71
CA THR A 41 -4.50 1.10 -0.97
C THR A 41 -5.03 1.99 0.16
N ALA A 42 -4.82 1.59 1.41
CA ALA A 42 -5.27 2.35 2.57
C ALA A 42 -4.56 3.71 2.69
N THR A 43 -3.24 3.75 2.47
CA THR A 43 -2.48 5.00 2.51
C THR A 43 -2.89 5.95 1.39
N PHE A 44 -3.00 5.47 0.15
CA PHE A 44 -3.42 6.30 -0.98
C PHE A 44 -4.81 6.88 -0.75
N ALA A 45 -5.78 6.03 -0.37
CA ALA A 45 -7.14 6.48 -0.08
C ALA A 45 -7.17 7.48 1.09
N GLY A 46 -6.39 7.22 2.15
CA GLY A 46 -6.29 8.09 3.32
C GLY A 46 -5.71 9.47 3.01
N VAL A 47 -4.58 9.52 2.30
CA VAL A 47 -3.94 10.78 1.88
C VAL A 47 -4.88 11.56 0.95
N ARG A 48 -5.49 10.89 -0.02
CA ARG A 48 -6.43 11.54 -0.94
C ARG A 48 -7.66 12.06 -0.22
N ALA A 49 -8.23 11.30 0.71
CA ALA A 49 -9.36 11.74 1.54
C ALA A 49 -8.98 12.96 2.40
N LEU A 50 -7.80 12.94 3.03
CA LEU A 50 -7.27 14.05 3.80
C LEU A 50 -7.12 15.31 2.95
N THR A 51 -6.54 15.19 1.75
CA THR A 51 -6.40 16.30 0.80
C THR A 51 -7.75 16.89 0.42
N HIS A 52 -8.76 16.06 0.15
CA HIS A 52 -10.12 16.54 -0.14
C HIS A 52 -10.77 17.21 1.06
N TRP A 53 -10.56 16.68 2.27
CA TRP A 53 -11.09 17.26 3.51
C TRP A 53 -10.48 18.65 3.79
N ILE A 54 -9.16 18.80 3.63
CA ILE A 54 -8.47 20.08 3.75
C ILE A 54 -8.96 21.08 2.68
N ARG A 55 -9.09 20.65 1.42
CA ARG A 55 -9.62 21.50 0.33
C ARG A 55 -11.07 21.95 0.56
N ARG A 56 -11.85 21.21 1.36
CA ARG A 56 -13.20 21.60 1.81
C ARG A 56 -13.18 22.58 2.99
N GLY A 57 -12.03 23.14 3.36
CA GLY A 57 -11.91 24.17 4.39
C GLY A 57 -11.85 23.66 5.83
N HIS A 58 -11.66 22.36 6.06
CA HIS A 58 -11.67 21.77 7.40
C HIS A 58 -10.26 21.64 8.03
N GLY A 59 -9.20 22.12 7.36
CA GLY A 59 -7.80 22.03 7.82
C GLY A 59 -7.15 23.38 8.11
N PRO A 60 -5.94 23.40 8.71
CA PRO A 60 -5.16 24.62 8.91
C PRO A 60 -4.95 25.34 7.57
N ALA A 61 -5.09 26.67 7.55
CA ALA A 61 -5.07 27.49 6.33
C ALA A 61 -3.81 27.32 5.44
N GLY A 62 -2.74 26.73 5.97
CA GLY A 62 -1.47 26.53 5.26
C GLY A 62 -1.32 25.21 4.49
N GLY A 63 -2.30 24.29 4.54
CA GLY A 63 -2.37 23.07 3.71
C GLY A 63 -1.03 22.40 3.33
N GLY A 64 -0.54 21.48 4.15
CA GLY A 64 0.63 20.65 3.82
C GLY A 64 1.78 20.72 4.83
N MET A 65 2.90 20.07 4.50
CA MET A 65 4.14 20.13 5.28
C MET A 65 5.08 21.16 4.65
N SER A 66 5.40 22.22 5.37
CA SER A 66 6.38 23.22 4.95
C SER A 66 7.67 23.04 5.74
N LEU A 67 8.79 22.86 5.04
CA LEU A 67 10.11 22.73 5.64
C LEU A 67 10.98 23.89 5.15
N HIS A 68 11.41 24.77 6.07
CA HIS A 68 12.25 25.95 5.76
C HIS A 68 11.67 26.87 4.67
N GLY A 69 10.35 27.09 4.64
CA GLY A 69 9.70 27.98 3.67
C GLY A 69 9.50 27.40 2.27
N ARG A 70 9.88 26.13 2.03
CA ARG A 70 9.52 25.38 0.81
C ARG A 70 8.47 24.30 1.12
N HIS A 71 7.55 24.10 0.19
CA HIS A 71 6.60 22.98 0.24
C HIS A 71 7.38 21.67 0.17
N PHE A 72 7.25 20.86 1.21
CA PHE A 72 7.86 19.54 1.25
C PHE A 72 6.85 18.51 0.76
N HIS A 73 7.03 18.05 -0.47
CA HIS A 73 6.17 17.04 -1.04
C HIS A 73 6.35 15.72 -0.31
N HIS A 74 5.23 15.09 0.03
CA HIS A 74 5.24 13.86 0.82
C HIS A 74 5.77 12.65 0.04
N TYR A 75 5.90 12.73 -1.29
CA TYR A 75 6.59 11.70 -2.08
C TYR A 75 8.05 11.52 -1.61
N ASN A 76 8.71 12.54 -1.05
CA ASN A 76 10.07 12.44 -0.52
C ASN A 76 10.14 11.47 0.68
N LEU A 77 9.09 11.43 1.52
CA LEU A 77 8.97 10.41 2.58
C LEU A 77 8.80 9.02 1.98
N GLY A 78 8.08 8.93 0.87
CA GLY A 78 7.95 7.69 0.11
C GLY A 78 9.28 7.19 -0.43
N ILE A 79 10.08 8.07 -1.05
CA ILE A 79 11.43 7.75 -1.51
C ILE A 79 12.31 7.27 -0.35
N ALA A 80 12.32 7.99 0.77
CA ALA A 80 13.09 7.59 1.95
C ALA A 80 12.66 6.22 2.50
N ALA A 81 11.34 5.95 2.56
CA ALA A 81 10.81 4.67 2.99
C ALA A 81 11.23 3.53 2.04
N LEU A 82 11.13 3.73 0.73
CA LEU A 82 11.55 2.74 -0.25
C LEU A 82 13.07 2.52 -0.25
N ALA A 83 13.87 3.57 -0.05
CA ALA A 83 15.32 3.45 0.12
C ALA A 83 15.68 2.62 1.37
N ALA A 84 14.97 2.81 2.49
CA ALA A 84 15.16 2.01 3.69
C ALA A 84 14.77 0.55 3.47
N VAL A 85 13.65 0.28 2.80
CA VAL A 85 13.24 -1.07 2.40
C VAL A 85 14.30 -1.70 1.49
N GLY A 86 14.82 -0.96 0.50
CA GLY A 86 15.91 -1.39 -0.37
C GLY A 86 17.19 -1.74 0.40
N ALA A 87 17.56 -0.93 1.40
CA ALA A 87 18.71 -1.22 2.26
C ALA A 87 18.52 -2.54 3.05
N VAL A 88 17.31 -2.78 3.58
CA VAL A 88 16.96 -4.06 4.23
C VAL A 88 17.00 -5.21 3.21
N ALA A 89 16.55 -4.99 1.97
CA ALA A 89 16.62 -6.00 0.93
C ALA A 89 18.08 -6.37 0.58
N VAL A 90 18.96 -5.38 0.45
CA VAL A 90 20.37 -5.59 0.07
C VAL A 90 21.19 -6.23 1.20
N ARG A 91 21.05 -5.74 2.44
CA ARG A 91 21.97 -6.11 3.54
C ARG A 91 21.29 -6.61 4.80
N GLY A 92 19.96 -6.62 4.87
CA GLY A 92 19.23 -7.12 6.02
C GLY A 92 19.44 -8.62 6.25
N SER A 93 19.33 -9.06 7.50
CA SER A 93 19.19 -10.48 7.83
C SER A 93 17.83 -11.02 7.37
N GLU A 94 17.69 -12.34 7.28
CA GLU A 94 16.40 -12.99 6.97
C GLU A 94 15.29 -12.58 7.94
N LYS A 95 15.62 -12.41 9.23
CA LYS A 95 14.68 -11.91 10.24
C LYS A 95 14.20 -10.50 9.92
N GLN A 96 15.10 -9.62 9.47
CA GLN A 96 14.77 -8.24 9.10
C GLN A 96 13.95 -8.19 7.81
N ARG A 97 14.34 -8.96 6.79
CA ARG A 97 13.60 -9.04 5.51
C ARG A 97 12.17 -9.54 5.69
N ARG A 98 11.96 -10.49 6.61
CA ARG A 98 10.63 -11.05 6.93
C ARG A 98 9.85 -10.25 7.96
N HIS A 99 10.39 -9.13 8.44
CA HIS A 99 9.72 -8.32 9.45
C HIS A 99 8.47 -7.65 8.83
N PRO A 100 7.30 -7.65 9.49
CA PRO A 100 6.06 -7.11 8.92
C PRO A 100 6.13 -5.63 8.52
N THR A 101 7.07 -4.87 9.09
CA THR A 101 7.28 -3.47 8.70
C THR A 101 7.78 -3.33 7.28
N VAL A 102 8.50 -4.31 6.72
CA VAL A 102 9.03 -4.24 5.35
C VAL A 102 7.90 -4.10 4.33
N PRO A 103 6.93 -5.03 4.24
CA PRO A 103 5.84 -4.89 3.28
C PRO A 103 4.93 -3.68 3.57
N ILE A 104 4.73 -3.31 4.84
CA ILE A 104 3.95 -2.12 5.21
C ILE A 104 4.64 -0.85 4.71
N SER A 105 5.92 -0.66 5.03
CA SER A 105 6.71 0.50 4.61
C SER A 105 6.83 0.57 3.09
N TYR A 106 6.96 -0.58 2.41
CA TYR A 106 6.94 -0.63 0.95
C TYR A 106 5.61 -0.12 0.38
N GLY A 107 4.47 -0.62 0.87
CA GLY A 107 3.14 -0.19 0.42
C GLY A 107 2.88 1.29 0.69
N VAL A 108 3.16 1.75 1.92
CA VAL A 108 3.05 3.16 2.31
C VAL A 108 3.92 4.04 1.44
N GLY A 109 5.20 3.70 1.29
CA GLY A 109 6.15 4.52 0.52
C GLY A 109 5.76 4.62 -0.95
N THR A 110 5.31 3.52 -1.55
CA THR A 110 4.81 3.49 -2.92
C THR A 110 3.56 4.36 -3.07
N ALA A 111 2.63 4.32 -2.12
CA ALA A 111 1.40 5.13 -2.16
C ALA A 111 1.69 6.64 -2.11
N LEU A 112 2.63 7.07 -1.27
CA LEU A 112 3.04 8.48 -1.17
C LEU A 112 3.70 8.99 -2.45
N ILE A 113 4.42 8.14 -3.17
CA ILE A 113 5.00 8.49 -4.47
C ILE A 113 3.90 8.58 -5.54
N VAL A 114 3.02 7.58 -5.59
CA VAL A 114 1.93 7.54 -6.58
C VAL A 114 0.93 8.69 -6.38
N ASP A 115 0.70 9.14 -5.14
CA ASP A 115 -0.22 10.26 -4.87
C ASP A 115 0.18 11.54 -5.62
N GLU A 116 1.48 11.80 -5.71
CA GLU A 116 2.10 12.95 -6.36
C GLU A 116 2.70 12.60 -7.74
N LEU A 117 2.32 11.46 -8.33
CA LEU A 117 2.88 10.99 -9.60
C LEU A 117 2.79 12.03 -10.72
N ALA A 118 1.69 12.78 -10.75
CA ALA A 118 1.50 13.86 -11.72
C ALA A 118 2.58 14.95 -11.64
N LEU A 119 3.04 15.28 -10.43
CA LEU A 119 4.13 16.24 -10.20
C LEU A 119 5.50 15.65 -10.56
N LEU A 120 5.71 14.35 -10.30
CA LEU A 120 6.98 13.68 -10.60
C LEU A 120 7.25 13.53 -12.10
N LEU A 121 6.19 13.43 -12.91
CA LEU A 121 6.31 13.30 -14.36
C LEU A 121 6.36 14.64 -15.08
N ASP A 122 6.43 15.75 -14.34
CA ASP A 122 6.41 17.13 -14.88
C ASP A 122 5.33 17.26 -15.97
N LEU A 123 4.11 16.80 -15.66
CA LEU A 123 2.95 16.96 -16.52
C LEU A 123 2.51 18.44 -16.48
N GLU A 124 3.40 19.36 -16.87
CA GLU A 124 3.05 20.72 -17.25
C GLU A 124 2.02 20.59 -18.38
N ASP A 125 0.74 20.77 -18.05
CA ASP A 125 -0.43 21.13 -18.86
C ASP A 125 -0.69 20.51 -20.26
N VAL A 126 0.23 19.77 -20.89
CA VAL A 126 0.19 19.43 -22.32
C VAL A 126 -0.32 18.02 -22.59
N TYR A 127 -0.72 17.23 -21.57
CA TYR A 127 -1.54 16.04 -21.84
C TYR A 127 -3.00 16.20 -21.42
N TRP A 128 -3.37 16.40 -20.14
CA TRP A 128 -4.79 16.64 -19.80
C TRP A 128 -4.93 17.40 -18.48
N ALA A 129 -5.51 18.61 -18.51
CA ALA A 129 -5.68 19.56 -17.40
C ALA A 129 -6.51 19.07 -16.17
N LYS A 130 -6.08 17.97 -15.53
CA LYS A 130 -6.53 17.48 -14.21
C LYS A 130 -5.35 16.79 -13.52
N GLU A 131 -4.41 17.55 -12.98
CA GLU A 131 -3.22 17.07 -12.25
C GLU A 131 -3.57 16.00 -11.19
N GLY A 132 -4.72 16.11 -10.53
CA GLY A 132 -5.17 15.11 -9.55
C GLY A 132 -5.71 13.78 -10.14
N ARG A 133 -6.05 13.72 -11.44
CA ARG A 133 -6.67 12.54 -12.07
C ARG A 133 -5.63 11.49 -12.46
N THR A 134 -4.47 11.89 -12.98
CA THR A 134 -3.42 10.95 -13.41
C THR A 134 -2.97 10.05 -12.25
N SER A 135 -2.72 10.64 -11.07
CA SER A 135 -2.37 9.86 -9.87
C SER A 135 -3.48 8.90 -9.44
N VAL A 136 -4.75 9.29 -9.60
CA VAL A 136 -5.91 8.43 -9.30
C VAL A 136 -6.02 7.29 -10.31
N ASP A 137 -5.86 7.56 -11.60
CA ASP A 137 -5.92 6.54 -12.65
C ASP A 137 -4.80 5.51 -12.44
N ALA A 138 -3.58 5.97 -12.18
CA ALA A 138 -2.45 5.10 -11.85
C ALA A 138 -2.73 4.26 -10.59
N ALA A 139 -3.25 4.86 -9.52
CA ALA A 139 -3.59 4.14 -8.31
C ALA A 139 -4.71 3.11 -8.52
N VAL A 140 -5.75 3.44 -9.30
CA VAL A 140 -6.85 2.51 -9.62
C VAL A 140 -6.32 1.30 -10.39
N VAL A 141 -5.41 1.51 -11.36
CA VAL A 141 -4.75 0.42 -12.07
C VAL A 141 -3.93 -0.45 -11.12
N ILE A 142 -3.10 0.16 -10.25
CA ILE A 142 -2.29 -0.58 -9.27
C ILE A 142 -3.18 -1.36 -8.30
N ILE A 143 -4.26 -0.76 -7.80
CA ILE A 143 -5.21 -1.41 -6.89
C ILE A 143 -5.89 -2.57 -7.59
N GLY A 144 -6.38 -2.37 -8.82
CA GLY A 144 -7.07 -3.40 -9.59
C GLY A 144 -6.17 -4.58 -9.93
N LEU A 145 -4.98 -4.32 -10.48
CA LEU A 145 -4.00 -5.36 -10.82
C LEU A 145 -3.47 -6.06 -9.56
N GLY A 146 -3.15 -5.31 -8.50
CA GLY A 146 -2.70 -5.90 -7.23
C GLY A 146 -3.79 -6.74 -6.55
N GLY A 147 -5.05 -6.31 -6.62
CA GLY A 147 -6.20 -7.08 -6.14
C GLY A 147 -6.39 -8.36 -6.94
N LEU A 148 -6.30 -8.29 -8.27
CA LEU A 148 -6.37 -9.46 -9.15
C LEU A 148 -5.23 -10.46 -8.89
N MET A 149 -4.01 -9.96 -8.75
CA MET A 149 -2.85 -10.79 -8.43
C MET A 149 -3.01 -11.50 -7.09
N THR A 150 -3.39 -10.76 -6.05
CA THR A 150 -3.55 -11.30 -4.69
C THR A 150 -4.74 -12.25 -4.54
N ALA A 151 -5.82 -12.04 -5.30
CA ALA A 151 -6.96 -12.95 -5.31
C ALA A 151 -6.68 -14.27 -6.05
N GLY A 152 -5.72 -14.26 -6.99
CA GLY A 152 -5.44 -15.39 -7.87
C GLY A 152 -4.12 -16.12 -7.60
N PHE A 153 -3.55 -16.03 -6.40
CA PHE A 153 -2.24 -16.62 -6.10
C PHE A 153 -2.12 -18.13 -6.42
N GLU A 154 -3.18 -18.91 -6.23
CA GLU A 154 -3.18 -20.34 -6.62
C GLU A 154 -3.32 -20.52 -8.14
N PHE A 155 -3.99 -19.60 -8.83
CA PHE A 155 -4.33 -19.69 -10.25
C PHE A 155 -3.17 -19.26 -11.17
N TRP A 156 -2.50 -18.14 -10.88
CA TRP A 156 -1.48 -17.59 -11.78
C TRP A 156 -0.31 -18.53 -12.05
N PRO A 157 0.28 -19.21 -11.04
CA PRO A 157 1.35 -20.17 -11.28
C PRO A 157 0.88 -21.40 -12.06
N ALA A 158 -0.37 -21.83 -11.87
CA ALA A 158 -0.95 -22.94 -12.62
C ALA A 158 -1.18 -22.58 -14.09
N ALA A 159 -1.73 -21.39 -14.35
CA ALA A 159 -1.92 -20.86 -15.70
C ALA A 159 -0.57 -20.69 -16.42
N GLN A 160 0.46 -20.18 -15.73
CA GLN A 160 1.79 -20.03 -16.32
C GLN A 160 2.36 -21.39 -16.76
N ARG A 161 2.33 -22.42 -15.90
CA ARG A 161 2.79 -23.77 -16.26
C ARG A 161 2.07 -24.33 -17.48
N ALA A 162 0.73 -24.19 -17.51
CA ALA A 162 -0.08 -24.66 -18.62
C ALA A 162 0.24 -23.97 -19.96
N LEU A 163 0.75 -22.73 -19.93
CA LEU A 163 1.15 -21.99 -21.13
C LEU A 163 2.59 -22.25 -21.56
N THR A 164 3.46 -22.68 -20.65
CA THR A 164 4.91 -22.80 -20.91
C THR A 164 5.40 -24.24 -21.09
N ASP A 165 4.67 -25.24 -20.61
CA ASP A 165 5.09 -26.65 -20.78
C ASP A 165 4.81 -27.10 -22.22
N PRO A 166 5.84 -27.52 -22.98
CA PRO A 166 5.64 -28.16 -24.27
C PRO A 166 4.98 -29.52 -24.04
N THR A 167 3.85 -29.76 -24.72
CA THR A 167 3.07 -31.00 -24.69
C THR A 167 3.88 -32.23 -25.06
#